data_AF-A0A7C0UHP5-F1
#
_entry.id   AF-A0A7C0UHP5-F1
#
_cell.length_a   1.000
_cell.length_b   1.000
_cell.length_c   1.000
_cell.angle_alpha   90.00
_cell.angle_beta   90.00
_cell.angle_gamma   90.00
#
_symmetry.space_group_name_H-M   'P 1'
#
loop_
_entity.id
_entity.type
_entity.pdbx_description
1 polymer ?
#
loop_
_entity_poly.entity_id
_entity_poly.type
_entity_poly.pdbx_seq_one_letter_code
_entity_poly.pdbx_strand_id
1 'polypeptide(L)'
;MATTEKIPEMLLSRAIQITMRKAPDPNPERRDPEPEDFEEIREKLYVSRLTYAPEVYKTSIELDKENLGLNGREYEVWKPILIIAKVIGEDVFNDVLDLAKKMIEERKEHLHEEEKLLLHVIGDLFKEKGVTTLEGDKHIEFSASEVLGGLKELLLSDEYGDDEKRFYKDWNPQKIGVRLTRMGIKKYRKGGGKRVYSITYDEYNRLLIRYNMSHLSHMSQEQEEASTSQEGTTKIEKKITNFVEEAKGEKKGEVVSDKCDMCDKFSEKIDTDIQQHQDPLLTKAIYVLQEMGGEAGIPVLANKLRVPEGKLRLLLQDHLEYFVVKGDFVYTKARWEALKTNGNGEEDILGERSL
;
A
#
# COMPACT_ATOMS: atom_id res chain seq x y z
N MET A 1 1.01 31.44 1.15
CA MET A 1 2.41 30.99 0.93
C MET A 1 2.36 29.75 0.06
N ALA A 2 3.07 29.73 -1.07
CA ALA A 2 3.24 28.50 -1.84
C ALA A 2 4.28 27.64 -1.11
N THR A 3 3.89 26.47 -0.64
CA THR A 3 4.82 25.51 -0.03
C THR A 3 5.79 25.01 -1.08
N THR A 4 7.09 25.10 -0.79
CA THR A 4 8.18 24.57 -1.64
C THR A 4 8.46 23.09 -1.36
N GLU A 5 7.72 22.48 -0.43
CA GLU A 5 7.88 21.07 -0.08
C GLU A 5 7.29 20.16 -1.18
N LYS A 6 8.07 19.15 -1.60
CA LYS A 6 7.61 18.13 -2.57
C LYS A 6 6.38 17.45 -1.97
N ILE A 7 5.28 17.46 -2.72
CA ILE A 7 4.03 16.83 -2.27
C ILE A 7 4.31 15.34 -2.01
N PRO A 8 3.96 14.79 -0.84
CA PRO A 8 4.11 13.37 -0.57
C PRO A 8 3.48 12.51 -1.67
N GLU A 9 4.18 11.47 -2.11
CA GLU A 9 3.74 10.56 -3.19
C GLU A 9 2.36 9.95 -2.91
N MET A 10 2.07 9.65 -1.64
CA MET A 10 0.76 9.16 -1.22
C MET A 10 -0.37 10.16 -1.53
N LEU A 11 -0.11 11.47 -1.43
CA LEU A 11 -1.09 12.50 -1.80
C LEU A 11 -1.21 12.63 -3.31
N LEU A 12 -0.10 12.53 -4.04
CA LEU A 12 -0.09 12.57 -5.52
C LEU A 12 -0.96 11.46 -6.13
N SER A 13 -0.98 10.27 -5.54
CA SER A 13 -1.84 9.16 -5.97
C SER A 13 -3.32 9.30 -5.59
N ARG A 14 -3.66 10.24 -4.69
CA ARG A 14 -5.01 10.37 -4.11
C ARG A 14 -5.71 11.69 -4.42
N ALA A 15 -5.04 12.61 -5.10
CA ALA A 15 -5.54 13.94 -5.40
C ALA A 15 -5.42 14.27 -6.89
N ILE A 16 -6.18 15.27 -7.31
CA ILE A 16 -6.03 15.93 -8.61
C ILE A 16 -5.30 17.24 -8.35
N GLN A 17 -4.12 17.40 -8.96
CA GLN A 17 -3.32 18.59 -8.79
C GLN A 17 -3.84 19.71 -9.68
N ILE A 18 -4.30 20.79 -9.06
CA ILE A 18 -4.74 21.99 -9.78
C ILE A 18 -3.63 23.03 -9.71
N THR A 19 -3.04 23.34 -10.87
CA THR A 19 -2.03 24.39 -10.96
C THR A 19 -2.69 25.75 -11.10
N MET A 20 -2.67 26.52 -10.02
CA MET A 20 -3.19 27.89 -10.00
C MET A 20 -2.26 28.80 -10.81
N ARG A 21 -2.80 29.48 -11.83
CA ARG A 21 -2.05 30.49 -12.59
C ARG A 21 -2.04 31.81 -11.84
N LYS A 22 -0.92 32.53 -11.89
CA LYS A 22 -0.88 33.92 -11.42
C LYS A 22 -1.82 34.76 -12.28
N ALA A 23 -2.76 35.42 -11.64
CA ALA A 23 -3.67 36.38 -12.24
C ALA A 23 -3.66 37.67 -11.41
N PRO A 24 -4.01 38.82 -12.01
CA PRO A 24 -4.30 40.04 -11.25
C PRO A 24 -5.40 39.75 -10.23
N ASP A 25 -5.35 40.45 -9.09
CA ASP A 25 -6.40 40.34 -8.08
C ASP A 25 -7.74 40.78 -8.70
N PRO A 26 -8.76 39.90 -8.74
CA PRO A 26 -10.07 40.26 -9.27
C PRO A 26 -10.77 41.31 -8.39
N ASN A 27 -10.37 41.46 -7.12
CA ASN A 27 -10.90 42.47 -6.22
C ASN A 27 -10.05 43.76 -6.29
N PRO A 28 -10.55 44.84 -6.92
CA PRO A 28 -9.80 46.10 -7.02
C PRO A 28 -9.51 46.72 -5.65
N GLU A 29 -10.30 46.37 -4.64
CA GLU A 29 -10.17 46.80 -3.25
C GLU A 29 -9.11 45.99 -2.47
N ARG A 30 -8.51 44.95 -3.07
CA ARG A 30 -7.54 44.04 -2.45
C ARG A 30 -8.03 43.35 -1.18
N ARG A 31 -9.34 43.12 -1.10
CA ARG A 31 -9.94 42.32 -0.03
C ARG A 31 -9.92 40.84 -0.42
N ASP A 32 -9.77 39.99 0.59
CA ASP A 32 -9.98 38.56 0.42
C ASP A 32 -11.44 38.29 -0.01
N PRO A 33 -11.68 37.25 -0.81
CA PRO A 33 -13.03 36.91 -1.24
C PRO A 33 -13.88 36.42 -0.05
N GLU A 34 -15.10 36.90 0.03
CA GLU A 34 -16.08 36.56 1.07
C GLU A 34 -17.08 35.51 0.55
N PRO A 35 -17.72 34.71 1.42
CA PRO A 35 -18.72 33.72 1.00
C PRO A 35 -19.86 34.28 0.14
N GLU A 36 -20.20 35.55 0.33
CA GLU A 36 -21.23 36.31 -0.39
C GLU A 36 -20.84 36.53 -1.87
N ASP A 37 -19.54 36.65 -2.17
CA ASP A 37 -19.04 36.83 -3.56
C ASP A 37 -19.37 35.64 -4.47
N PHE A 38 -19.65 34.48 -3.87
CA PHE A 38 -19.97 33.24 -4.58
C PHE A 38 -21.42 32.81 -4.42
N GLU A 39 -22.30 33.67 -3.89
CA GLU A 39 -23.69 33.34 -3.60
C GLU A 39 -24.42 32.81 -4.85
N GLU A 40 -24.34 33.52 -5.97
CA GLU A 40 -25.02 33.13 -7.22
C GLU A 40 -24.56 31.74 -7.71
N ILE A 41 -23.25 31.48 -7.69
CA ILE A 41 -22.69 30.19 -8.10
C ILE A 41 -23.14 29.09 -7.13
N ARG A 42 -23.10 29.36 -5.83
CA ARG A 42 -23.50 28.44 -4.78
C ARG A 42 -24.98 28.06 -4.90
N GLU A 43 -25.87 29.03 -5.12
CA GLU A 43 -27.29 28.78 -5.34
C GLU A 43 -27.53 27.90 -6.57
N LYS A 44 -26.89 28.22 -7.70
CA LYS A 44 -26.96 27.39 -8.91
C LYS A 44 -26.51 25.96 -8.63
N LEU A 45 -25.40 25.78 -7.92
CA LEU A 45 -24.89 24.45 -7.55
C LEU A 45 -25.86 23.68 -6.63
N TYR A 46 -26.54 24.36 -5.70
CA TYR A 46 -27.54 23.72 -4.86
C TYR A 46 -28.75 23.25 -5.67
N VAL A 47 -29.28 24.10 -6.56
CA VAL A 47 -30.39 23.73 -7.45
C VAL A 47 -29.96 22.56 -8.33
N SER A 48 -28.79 22.65 -8.97
CA SER A 48 -28.26 21.57 -9.82
C SER A 48 -28.15 20.25 -9.06
N ARG A 49 -27.64 20.27 -7.82
CA ARG A 49 -27.55 19.05 -6.99
C ARG A 49 -28.91 18.39 -6.76
N LEU A 50 -29.96 19.17 -6.53
CA LEU A 50 -31.31 18.64 -6.27
C LEU A 50 -31.99 18.15 -7.56
N THR A 51 -31.78 18.84 -8.68
CA THR A 51 -32.44 18.54 -9.95
C THR A 51 -31.76 17.38 -10.70
N TYR A 52 -30.43 17.32 -10.72
CA TYR A 52 -29.67 16.37 -11.55
C TYR A 52 -29.25 15.10 -10.81
N ALA A 53 -29.53 14.95 -9.52
CA ALA A 53 -29.12 13.76 -8.75
C ALA A 53 -29.50 12.41 -9.40
N PRO A 54 -30.73 12.21 -9.94
CA PRO A 54 -31.08 10.96 -10.60
C PRO A 54 -30.27 10.69 -11.87
N GLU A 55 -29.98 11.74 -12.64
CA GLU A 55 -29.21 11.66 -13.87
C GLU A 55 -27.75 11.33 -13.58
N VAL A 56 -27.12 12.04 -12.64
CA VAL A 56 -25.76 11.78 -12.16
C VAL A 56 -25.62 10.33 -11.68
N TYR A 57 -26.60 9.81 -10.93
CA TYR A 57 -26.59 8.43 -10.48
C TYR A 57 -26.67 7.43 -11.63
N LYS A 58 -27.58 7.65 -12.59
CA LYS A 58 -27.71 6.81 -13.78
C LYS A 58 -26.41 6.80 -14.60
N THR A 59 -25.85 7.98 -14.87
CA THR A 59 -24.59 8.15 -15.59
C THR A 59 -23.44 7.46 -14.87
N SER A 60 -23.39 7.50 -13.54
CA SER A 60 -22.39 6.76 -12.76
C SER A 60 -22.45 5.25 -13.00
N ILE A 61 -23.66 4.66 -13.10
CA ILE A 61 -23.84 3.22 -13.34
C ILE A 61 -23.45 2.85 -14.77
N GLU A 62 -23.75 3.72 -15.73
CA GLU A 62 -23.38 3.52 -17.13
C GLU A 62 -21.86 3.59 -17.30
N LEU A 63 -21.22 4.58 -16.68
CA LEU A 63 -19.77 4.78 -16.73
C LEU A 63 -19.00 3.61 -16.12
N ASP A 64 -19.53 2.97 -15.06
CA ASP A 64 -18.93 1.78 -14.45
C ASP A 64 -18.86 0.56 -15.38
N LYS A 65 -19.62 0.56 -16.48
CA LYS A 65 -19.61 -0.49 -17.50
C LYS A 65 -18.65 -0.18 -18.66
N GLU A 66 -18.18 1.05 -18.77
CA GLU A 66 -17.32 1.50 -19.85
C GLU A 66 -15.84 1.21 -19.55
N ASN A 67 -15.08 0.83 -20.57
CA ASN A 67 -13.63 0.69 -20.45
C ASN A 67 -12.95 2.02 -20.83
N LEU A 68 -12.71 2.87 -19.82
CA LEU A 68 -12.09 4.18 -20.00
C LEU A 68 -10.56 4.14 -20.10
N GLY A 69 -9.96 2.97 -19.87
CA GLY A 69 -8.50 2.83 -19.73
C GLY A 69 -7.96 3.41 -18.41
N LEU A 70 -8.84 3.71 -17.44
CA LEU A 70 -8.49 4.15 -16.09
C LEU A 70 -8.75 2.99 -15.13
N ASN A 71 -7.80 2.67 -14.25
CA ASN A 71 -7.92 1.50 -13.38
C ASN A 71 -7.71 1.83 -11.90
N GLY A 72 -8.39 1.05 -11.05
CA GLY A 72 -8.24 1.10 -9.59
C GLY A 72 -8.35 2.52 -9.04
N ARG A 73 -7.28 3.00 -8.41
CA ARG A 73 -7.25 4.29 -7.73
C ARG A 73 -7.42 5.48 -8.67
N GLU A 74 -6.88 5.41 -9.88
CA GLU A 74 -6.99 6.47 -10.86
C GLU A 74 -8.45 6.71 -11.24
N TYR A 75 -9.19 5.63 -11.47
CA TYR A 75 -10.62 5.68 -11.74
C TYR A 75 -11.39 6.23 -10.54
N GLU A 76 -11.13 5.77 -9.31
CA GLU A 76 -11.80 6.29 -8.10
C GLU A 76 -11.65 7.82 -7.96
N VAL A 77 -10.47 8.35 -8.24
CA VAL A 77 -10.16 9.79 -8.09
C VAL A 77 -10.85 10.61 -9.18
N TRP A 78 -10.86 10.13 -10.43
CA TRP A 78 -11.39 10.87 -11.57
C TRP A 78 -12.89 10.65 -11.83
N LYS A 79 -13.45 9.53 -11.38
CA LYS A 79 -14.84 9.14 -11.63
C LYS A 79 -15.85 10.25 -11.32
N PRO A 80 -15.82 10.93 -10.15
CA PRO A 80 -16.79 11.98 -9.87
C PRO A 80 -16.79 13.11 -10.91
N ILE A 81 -15.61 13.54 -11.37
CA ILE A 81 -15.48 14.62 -12.36
C ILE A 81 -15.93 14.14 -13.74
N LEU A 82 -15.57 12.92 -14.12
CA LEU A 82 -15.98 12.31 -15.38
C LEU A 82 -17.50 12.14 -15.48
N ILE A 83 -18.15 11.75 -14.38
CA ILE A 83 -19.62 11.66 -14.32
C ILE A 83 -20.25 13.02 -14.61
N ILE A 84 -19.79 14.08 -13.92
CA ILE A 84 -20.33 15.43 -14.13
C ILE A 84 -20.06 15.90 -15.57
N ALA A 85 -18.86 15.65 -16.10
CA ALA A 85 -18.53 15.98 -17.48
C ALA A 85 -19.46 15.28 -18.48
N LYS A 86 -19.77 13.99 -18.26
CA LYS A 86 -20.69 13.20 -19.09
C LYS A 86 -22.13 13.72 -19.02
N VAL A 87 -22.59 14.16 -17.85
CA VAL A 87 -23.91 14.80 -17.69
C VAL A 87 -23.99 16.14 -18.43
N ILE A 88 -22.89 16.91 -18.47
CA ILE A 88 -22.83 18.17 -19.21
C ILE A 88 -22.88 17.91 -20.72
N GLY A 89 -22.13 16.92 -21.21
CA GLY A 89 -22.15 16.52 -22.61
C GLY A 89 -20.93 15.69 -23.03
N GLU A 90 -21.06 15.00 -24.15
CA GLU A 90 -20.03 14.07 -24.65
C GLU A 90 -18.70 14.77 -24.98
N ASP A 91 -18.75 15.99 -25.52
CA ASP A 91 -17.55 16.76 -25.86
C ASP A 91 -16.73 17.08 -24.61
N VAL A 92 -17.41 17.59 -23.56
CA VAL A 92 -16.78 17.93 -22.27
C VAL A 92 -16.23 16.68 -21.59
N PHE A 93 -16.96 15.56 -21.68
CA PHE A 93 -16.49 14.27 -21.17
C PHE A 93 -15.17 13.83 -21.81
N ASN A 94 -15.08 13.88 -23.14
CA ASN A 94 -13.87 13.49 -23.85
C ASN A 94 -12.68 14.37 -23.50
N ASP A 95 -12.88 15.69 -23.45
CA ASP A 95 -11.84 16.65 -23.05
C ASP A 95 -11.30 16.36 -21.63
N VAL A 96 -12.20 16.09 -20.68
CA VAL A 96 -11.82 15.77 -19.30
C VAL A 96 -11.15 14.41 -19.20
N LEU A 97 -11.61 13.41 -19.96
CA LEU A 97 -11.00 12.08 -19.99
C LEU A 97 -9.57 12.13 -20.55
N ASP A 98 -9.34 12.92 -21.60
CA ASP A 98 -8.01 13.12 -22.18
C ASP A 98 -7.09 13.86 -21.22
N LEU A 99 -7.59 14.89 -20.54
CA LEU A 99 -6.85 15.56 -19.47
C LEU A 99 -6.49 14.59 -18.34
N ALA A 100 -7.43 13.74 -17.91
CA ALA A 100 -7.19 12.76 -16.86
C ALA A 100 -6.09 11.78 -17.25
N LYS A 101 -6.15 11.22 -18.47
CA LYS A 101 -5.12 10.31 -19.00
C LYS A 101 -3.76 10.98 -19.06
N LYS A 102 -3.68 12.21 -19.57
CA LYS A 102 -2.43 12.98 -19.63
C LYS A 102 -1.83 13.21 -18.25
N MET A 103 -2.63 13.67 -17.28
CA MET A 103 -2.15 13.90 -15.91
C MET A 103 -1.76 12.61 -15.18
N ILE A 104 -2.39 11.49 -15.52
CA ILE A 104 -2.00 10.17 -15.00
C ILE A 104 -0.64 9.78 -15.56
N GLU A 105 -0.44 9.90 -16.86
CA GLU A 105 0.81 9.52 -17.52
C GLU A 105 1.98 10.36 -17.02
N GLU A 106 1.81 11.68 -16.93
CA GLU A 106 2.80 12.60 -16.34
C GLU A 106 3.15 12.20 -14.89
N ARG A 107 2.17 11.72 -14.12
CA ARG A 107 2.43 11.24 -12.74
C ARG A 107 3.16 9.90 -12.70
N LYS A 108 2.93 8.99 -13.65
CA LYS A 108 3.60 7.67 -13.68
C LYS A 108 5.10 7.79 -13.86
N GLU A 109 5.58 8.84 -14.52
CA GLU A 109 7.01 9.12 -14.64
C GLU A 109 7.63 9.35 -13.24
N HIS A 110 6.97 10.15 -12.41
CA HIS A 110 7.44 10.55 -11.08
C HIS A 110 7.04 9.60 -9.94
N LEU A 111 6.14 8.65 -10.19
CA LEU A 111 5.75 7.65 -9.19
C LEU A 111 6.85 6.58 -9.06
N HIS A 112 7.10 6.16 -7.82
CA HIS A 112 7.98 5.04 -7.49
C HIS A 112 9.44 5.22 -7.96
N GLU A 113 9.95 6.46 -7.99
CA GLU A 113 11.34 6.77 -8.36
C GLU A 113 12.34 5.88 -7.60
N GLU A 114 12.11 5.69 -6.29
CA GLU A 114 12.99 4.89 -5.44
C GLU A 114 12.92 3.40 -5.75
N GLU A 115 11.72 2.84 -5.97
CA GLU A 115 11.56 1.43 -6.37
C GLU A 115 12.13 1.17 -7.76
N LYS A 116 12.02 2.13 -8.69
CA LYS A 116 12.62 2.03 -10.03
C LYS A 116 14.15 1.94 -9.93
N LEU A 117 14.77 2.79 -9.10
CA LEU A 117 16.21 2.74 -8.82
C LEU A 117 16.63 1.39 -8.21
N LEU A 118 15.85 0.88 -7.25
CA LEU A 118 16.11 -0.43 -6.65
C LEU A 118 16.03 -1.56 -7.68
N LEU A 119 15.06 -1.53 -8.58
CA LEU A 119 14.94 -2.53 -9.66
C LEU A 119 16.09 -2.45 -10.64
N HIS A 120 16.60 -1.25 -10.96
CA HIS A 120 17.78 -1.11 -11.82
C HIS A 120 18.99 -1.85 -11.23
N VAL A 121 19.31 -1.57 -9.95
CA VAL A 121 20.42 -2.23 -9.23
C VAL A 121 20.19 -3.74 -9.11
N ILE A 122 18.96 -4.19 -8.86
CA ILE A 122 18.62 -5.63 -8.84
C ILE A 122 18.85 -6.26 -10.22
N GLY A 123 18.55 -5.55 -11.31
CA GLY A 123 18.83 -5.97 -12.68
C GLY A 123 20.32 -6.19 -12.92
N ASP A 124 21.18 -5.31 -12.41
CA ASP A 124 22.63 -5.48 -12.52
C ASP A 124 23.13 -6.65 -11.67
N LEU A 125 22.57 -6.86 -10.47
CA LEU A 125 22.85 -8.06 -9.68
C LEU A 125 22.46 -9.36 -10.39
N PHE A 126 21.39 -9.36 -11.22
CA PHE A 126 21.04 -10.50 -12.08
C PHE A 126 22.07 -10.77 -13.18
N LYS A 127 22.75 -9.73 -13.69
CA LYS A 127 23.83 -9.88 -14.68
C LYS A 127 25.09 -10.44 -14.03
N GLU A 128 25.42 -10.00 -12.82
CA GLU A 128 26.64 -10.40 -12.12
C GLU A 128 26.55 -11.76 -11.42
N LYS A 129 25.44 -12.03 -10.74
CA LYS A 129 25.28 -13.14 -9.79
C LYS A 129 24.12 -14.07 -10.12
N GLY A 130 23.48 -13.90 -11.27
CA GLY A 130 22.38 -14.75 -11.70
C GLY A 130 22.75 -16.22 -11.72
N VAL A 131 22.07 -17.04 -10.91
CA VAL A 131 22.25 -18.50 -10.90
C VAL A 131 21.05 -19.15 -11.57
N THR A 132 21.30 -19.99 -12.57
CA THR A 132 20.26 -20.80 -13.22
C THR A 132 20.08 -22.11 -12.46
N THR A 133 18.86 -22.42 -12.05
CA THR A 133 18.54 -23.73 -11.46
C THR A 133 18.58 -24.83 -12.51
N LEU A 134 18.55 -26.10 -12.06
CA LEU A 134 18.46 -27.25 -12.95
C LEU A 134 17.18 -27.25 -13.83
N GLU A 135 16.16 -26.53 -13.40
CA GLU A 135 14.88 -26.36 -14.11
C GLU A 135 14.90 -25.20 -15.12
N GLY A 136 16.02 -24.47 -15.21
CA GLY A 136 16.17 -23.30 -16.09
C GLY A 136 15.80 -21.96 -15.45
N ASP A 137 15.30 -21.96 -14.21
CA ASP A 137 14.89 -20.74 -13.54
C ASP A 137 16.10 -19.95 -13.04
N LYS A 138 16.28 -18.73 -13.57
CA LYS A 138 17.30 -17.80 -13.09
C LYS A 138 16.81 -17.12 -11.81
N HIS A 139 17.61 -17.19 -10.75
CA HIS A 139 17.33 -16.50 -9.48
C HIS A 139 18.60 -15.87 -8.91
N ILE A 140 18.42 -14.91 -8.00
CA ILE A 140 19.50 -14.32 -7.22
C ILE A 140 19.17 -14.29 -5.74
N GLU A 141 20.22 -14.34 -4.92
CA GLU A 141 20.17 -14.01 -3.51
C GLU A 141 21.02 -12.77 -3.26
N PHE A 142 20.49 -11.79 -2.53
CA PHE A 142 21.23 -10.56 -2.22
C PHE A 142 20.81 -9.99 -0.87
N SER A 143 21.65 -9.09 -0.35
CA SER A 143 21.42 -8.36 0.88
C SER A 143 21.16 -6.88 0.61
N ALA A 144 20.46 -6.20 1.52
CA ALA A 144 20.20 -4.76 1.39
C ALA A 144 21.49 -3.93 1.32
N SER A 145 22.60 -4.43 1.88
CA SER A 145 23.92 -3.81 1.78
C SER A 145 24.52 -3.91 0.38
N GLU A 146 24.26 -4.99 -0.36
CA GLU A 146 24.73 -5.11 -1.75
C GLU A 146 23.96 -4.17 -2.67
N VAL A 147 22.64 -4.04 -2.46
CA VAL A 147 21.83 -3.05 -3.19
C VAL A 147 22.27 -1.62 -2.84
N LEU A 148 22.61 -1.35 -1.58
CA LEU A 148 23.18 -0.05 -1.19
C LEU A 148 24.50 0.24 -1.90
N GLY A 149 25.33 -0.78 -2.11
CA GLY A 149 26.57 -0.67 -2.89
C GLY A 149 26.30 -0.23 -4.33
N GLY A 150 25.40 -0.92 -5.03
CA GLY A 150 25.02 -0.54 -6.41
C GLY A 150 24.36 0.84 -6.49
N LEU A 151 23.50 1.20 -5.52
CA LEU A 151 22.93 2.55 -5.44
C LEU A 151 23.99 3.63 -5.22
N LYS A 152 25.03 3.33 -4.43
CA LYS A 152 26.13 4.26 -4.19
C LYS A 152 26.89 4.51 -5.49
N GLU A 153 27.21 3.46 -6.22
CA GLU A 153 27.89 3.58 -7.52
C GLU A 153 27.06 4.37 -8.53
N LEU A 154 25.73 4.17 -8.54
CA LEU A 154 24.82 4.84 -9.46
C LEU A 154 24.60 6.33 -9.14
N LEU A 155 24.44 6.69 -7.86
CA LEU A 155 23.91 8.01 -7.47
C LEU A 155 24.95 8.95 -6.87
N LEU A 156 26.06 8.44 -6.31
CA LEU A 156 26.94 9.25 -5.47
C LEU A 156 27.61 10.40 -6.24
N SER A 157 28.15 10.11 -7.42
CA SER A 157 28.74 11.11 -8.30
C SER A 157 27.67 12.09 -8.81
N ASP A 158 26.57 11.55 -9.33
CA ASP A 158 25.64 12.30 -10.16
C ASP A 158 24.65 13.16 -9.37
N GLU A 159 24.09 12.63 -8.27
CA GLU A 159 23.09 13.33 -7.46
C GLU A 159 23.66 13.98 -6.19
N TYR A 160 24.72 13.39 -5.63
CA TYR A 160 25.24 13.78 -4.32
C TYR A 160 26.59 14.52 -4.39
N GLY A 161 27.23 14.61 -5.56
CA GLY A 161 28.52 15.29 -5.73
C GLY A 161 29.60 14.73 -4.80
N ASP A 162 29.66 13.41 -4.68
CA ASP A 162 30.56 12.66 -3.79
C ASP A 162 30.36 12.87 -2.28
N ASP A 163 29.26 13.50 -1.84
CA ASP A 163 28.91 13.61 -0.42
C ASP A 163 28.31 12.29 0.11
N GLU A 164 29.19 11.40 0.55
CA GLU A 164 28.80 10.11 1.15
C GLU A 164 27.92 10.28 2.39
N LYS A 165 28.13 11.32 3.20
CA LYS A 165 27.37 11.50 4.45
C LYS A 165 25.92 11.79 4.14
N ARG A 166 25.67 12.65 3.15
CA ARG A 166 24.31 12.94 2.69
C ARG A 166 23.67 11.71 2.04
N PHE A 167 24.41 10.96 1.23
CA PHE A 167 23.94 9.71 0.64
C PHE A 167 23.47 8.71 1.71
N TYR A 168 24.30 8.44 2.74
CA TYR A 168 23.94 7.48 3.79
C TYR A 168 22.82 7.95 4.73
N LYS A 169 22.53 9.26 4.76
CA LYS A 169 21.37 9.80 5.47
C LYS A 169 20.08 9.46 4.73
N ASP A 170 20.09 9.56 3.41
CA ASP A 170 18.93 9.33 2.56
C ASP A 170 18.73 7.82 2.30
N TRP A 171 19.83 7.09 2.09
CA TRP A 171 19.86 5.65 1.83
C TRP A 171 20.61 4.87 2.90
N ASN A 172 19.96 3.85 3.46
CA ASN A 172 20.63 2.91 4.36
C ASN A 172 20.00 1.52 4.25
N PRO A 173 20.68 0.45 4.74
CA PRO A 173 20.20 -0.91 4.57
C PRO A 173 18.83 -1.17 5.19
N GLN A 174 18.47 -0.44 6.25
CA GLN A 174 17.17 -0.57 6.91
C GLN A 174 16.05 -0.02 6.03
N LYS A 175 16.21 1.21 5.50
CA LYS A 175 15.27 1.84 4.57
C LYS A 175 15.08 1.00 3.30
N ILE A 176 16.19 0.54 2.71
CA ILE A 176 16.17 -0.35 1.54
C ILE A 176 15.41 -1.63 1.89
N GLY A 177 15.73 -2.27 3.01
CA GLY A 177 15.07 -3.50 3.43
C GLY A 177 13.56 -3.36 3.64
N VAL A 178 13.09 -2.21 4.14
CA VAL A 178 11.66 -1.87 4.25
C VAL A 178 11.04 -1.75 2.86
N ARG A 179 11.68 -1.04 1.92
CA ARG A 179 11.18 -0.90 0.54
C ARG A 179 11.10 -2.24 -0.20
N LEU A 180 12.16 -3.05 -0.15
CA LEU A 180 12.17 -4.39 -0.75
C LEU A 180 11.03 -5.27 -0.20
N THR A 181 10.78 -5.18 1.12
CA THR A 181 9.65 -5.90 1.74
C THR A 181 8.31 -5.39 1.20
N ARG A 182 8.13 -4.07 1.04
CA ARG A 182 6.91 -3.46 0.48
C ARG A 182 6.68 -3.81 -0.99
N MET A 183 7.76 -4.00 -1.76
CA MET A 183 7.68 -4.50 -3.13
C MET A 183 7.21 -5.97 -3.21
N GLY A 184 7.22 -6.68 -2.08
CA GLY A 184 6.80 -8.09 -1.99
C GLY A 184 7.94 -9.07 -2.20
N ILE A 185 9.20 -8.63 -2.12
CA ILE A 185 10.37 -9.50 -2.28
C ILE A 185 10.54 -10.36 -1.02
N LYS A 186 10.68 -11.67 -1.22
CA LYS A 186 10.81 -12.64 -0.13
C LYS A 186 12.12 -12.41 0.63
N LYS A 187 12.04 -12.45 1.96
CA LYS A 187 13.19 -12.29 2.86
C LYS A 187 13.26 -13.48 3.82
N TYR A 188 14.47 -13.94 4.11
CA TYR A 188 14.73 -14.99 5.08
C TYR A 188 16.07 -14.72 5.78
N ARG A 189 16.36 -15.51 6.82
CA ARG A 189 17.64 -15.44 7.54
C ARG A 189 18.55 -16.54 7.00
N LYS A 190 19.76 -16.15 6.59
CA LYS A 190 20.85 -17.08 6.26
C LYS A 190 21.78 -17.18 7.49
N GLY A 191 22.53 -18.27 7.61
CA GLY A 191 23.40 -18.55 8.76
C GLY A 191 24.19 -17.32 9.26
N GLY A 192 24.30 -17.17 10.58
CA GLY A 192 24.89 -15.98 11.21
C GLY A 192 23.91 -14.81 11.41
N GLY A 193 22.60 -15.03 11.22
CA GLY A 193 21.57 -14.02 11.49
C GLY A 193 21.43 -12.95 10.41
N LYS A 194 22.18 -13.05 9.31
CA LYS A 194 22.12 -12.10 8.19
C LYS A 194 20.80 -12.27 7.44
N ARG A 195 20.12 -11.15 7.16
CA ARG A 195 18.91 -11.13 6.33
C ARG A 195 19.29 -11.11 4.85
N VAL A 196 18.68 -12.01 4.09
CA VAL A 196 18.89 -12.18 2.65
C VAL A 196 17.54 -12.13 1.95
N TYR A 197 17.53 -11.56 0.76
CA TYR A 197 16.39 -11.46 -0.14
C TYR A 197 16.63 -12.42 -1.30
N SER A 198 15.56 -13.07 -1.77
CA SER A 198 15.60 -13.90 -2.97
C SER A 198 14.47 -13.50 -3.89
N ILE A 199 14.78 -13.47 -5.18
CA ILE A 199 13.85 -13.14 -6.25
C ILE A 199 14.18 -13.98 -7.49
N THR A 200 13.16 -14.52 -8.15
CA THR A 200 13.31 -15.17 -9.46
C THR A 200 13.25 -14.14 -10.59
N TYR A 201 13.78 -14.49 -11.77
CA TYR A 201 13.73 -13.59 -12.93
C TYR A 201 12.29 -13.26 -13.34
N ASP A 202 11.36 -14.21 -13.22
CA ASP A 202 9.93 -13.97 -13.45
C ASP A 202 9.28 -13.05 -12.41
N GLU A 203 9.65 -13.18 -11.14
CA GLU A 203 9.21 -12.23 -10.11
C GLU A 203 9.76 -10.83 -10.40
N TYR A 204 11.02 -10.74 -10.84
CA TYR A 204 11.64 -9.47 -11.26
C TYR A 204 10.93 -8.84 -12.46
N ASN A 205 10.63 -9.60 -13.53
CA ASN A 205 9.87 -9.10 -14.68
C ASN A 205 8.47 -8.62 -14.29
N ARG A 206 7.80 -9.35 -13.38
CA ARG A 206 6.50 -8.91 -12.83
C ARG A 206 6.62 -7.59 -12.07
N LEU A 207 7.71 -7.36 -11.35
CA LEU A 207 7.98 -6.06 -10.72
C LEU A 207 8.26 -4.98 -11.76
N LEU A 208 9.05 -5.24 -12.80
CA LEU A 208 9.26 -4.29 -13.89
C LEU A 208 7.95 -3.83 -14.53
N ILE A 209 7.03 -4.75 -14.82
CA ILE A 209 5.70 -4.41 -15.35
C ILE A 209 4.90 -3.57 -14.34
N ARG A 210 4.89 -3.97 -13.07
CA ARG A 210 4.17 -3.27 -12.00
C ARG A 210 4.61 -1.81 -11.85
N TYR A 211 5.90 -1.54 -12.00
CA TYR A 211 6.49 -0.21 -11.85
C TYR A 211 6.73 0.51 -13.18
N ASN A 212 6.08 0.05 -14.26
CA ASN A 212 6.15 0.64 -15.61
C ASN A 212 7.58 0.76 -16.18
N MET A 213 8.41 -0.26 -15.94
CA MET A 213 9.80 -0.38 -16.42
C MET A 213 9.96 -1.50 -17.44
N SER A 214 8.94 -1.72 -18.27
CA SER A 214 8.93 -2.80 -19.28
C SER A 214 10.08 -2.69 -20.30
N HIS A 215 10.60 -1.49 -20.56
CA HIS A 215 11.75 -1.30 -21.46
C HIS A 215 13.03 -2.03 -21.00
N LEU A 216 13.19 -2.30 -19.69
CA LEU A 216 14.34 -3.03 -19.14
C LEU A 216 14.21 -4.56 -19.26
N SER A 217 13.05 -5.08 -19.67
CA SER A 217 12.81 -6.53 -19.76
C SER A 217 13.55 -7.22 -20.92
N HIS A 218 14.00 -6.45 -21.92
CA HIS A 218 14.68 -6.97 -23.11
C HIS A 218 16.15 -7.38 -22.88
N MET A 219 16.74 -7.08 -21.72
CA MET A 219 18.16 -7.34 -21.46
C MET A 219 18.56 -8.83 -21.38
N SER A 220 17.61 -9.76 -21.49
CA SER A 220 17.91 -11.20 -21.45
C SER A 220 17.99 -11.89 -22.81
N GLN A 221 17.50 -11.28 -23.91
CA GLN A 221 17.53 -11.93 -25.22
C GLN A 221 18.88 -11.79 -25.94
N GLU A 222 19.69 -10.79 -25.61
CA GLU A 222 20.98 -10.56 -26.28
C GLU A 222 22.08 -11.57 -25.86
N GLN A 223 21.91 -12.34 -24.78
CA GLN A 223 22.88 -13.38 -24.38
C GLN A 223 22.60 -14.77 -25.01
N GLU A 224 21.38 -15.05 -25.48
CA GLU A 224 21.06 -16.29 -26.20
C GLU A 224 21.44 -16.20 -27.69
N GLU A 225 21.39 -15.01 -28.30
CA GLU A 225 21.83 -14.82 -29.70
C GLU A 225 23.36 -14.81 -29.85
N ALA A 226 24.11 -14.42 -28.81
CA ALA A 226 25.58 -14.48 -28.83
C ALA A 226 26.15 -15.90 -28.60
N SER A 227 25.34 -16.85 -28.15
CA SER A 227 25.76 -18.24 -27.91
C SER A 227 25.30 -19.21 -29.01
N THR A 228 24.56 -18.73 -30.02
CA THR A 228 24.08 -19.54 -31.15
C THR A 228 24.64 -19.05 -32.49
N SER A 229 25.98 -18.99 -32.60
CA SER A 229 26.63 -18.78 -33.91
C SER A 229 27.91 -19.59 -34.08
N GLN A 230 27.95 -20.82 -33.57
CA GLN A 230 28.85 -21.87 -34.05
C GLN A 230 28.21 -23.23 -33.77
N GLU A 231 27.50 -23.80 -34.75
CA GLU A 231 27.74 -25.18 -35.16
C GLU A 231 26.95 -25.55 -36.41
N GLY A 232 27.63 -26.32 -37.26
CA GLY A 232 27.24 -26.61 -38.62
C GLY A 232 26.04 -27.55 -38.72
N THR A 233 25.33 -27.37 -39.82
CA THR A 233 24.44 -28.32 -40.47
C THR A 233 24.78 -29.80 -40.26
N THR A 234 23.80 -30.61 -39.88
CA THR A 234 23.38 -31.77 -40.69
C THR A 234 22.01 -32.30 -40.25
N LYS A 235 21.20 -32.60 -41.27
CA LYS A 235 19.87 -33.21 -41.21
C LYS A 235 19.93 -34.60 -40.58
N ILE A 236 18.93 -34.98 -39.78
CA ILE A 236 18.19 -36.25 -39.88
C ILE A 236 16.83 -36.07 -39.18
N GLU A 237 15.78 -36.28 -39.97
CA GLU A 237 14.38 -36.35 -39.54
C GLU A 237 14.04 -37.69 -38.88
N LYS A 238 12.86 -37.70 -38.23
CA LYS A 238 11.96 -38.82 -37.88
C LYS A 238 12.13 -39.36 -36.46
N LYS A 239 11.07 -39.74 -35.74
CA LYS A 239 9.59 -39.62 -35.81
C LYS A 239 9.11 -40.36 -34.56
N ILE A 240 7.88 -40.07 -34.13
CA ILE A 240 6.93 -40.96 -33.41
C ILE A 240 6.61 -40.58 -31.95
N THR A 241 5.30 -40.58 -31.80
CA THR A 241 4.30 -40.21 -30.82
C THR A 241 4.10 -41.19 -29.66
N ASN A 242 3.46 -40.67 -28.61
CA ASN A 242 2.59 -41.30 -27.60
C ASN A 242 3.25 -42.12 -26.48
N PHE A 243 3.02 -41.69 -25.23
CA PHE A 243 2.31 -42.52 -24.25
C PHE A 243 1.77 -41.66 -23.08
N VAL A 244 0.47 -41.87 -22.80
CA VAL A 244 -0.25 -41.46 -21.59
C VAL A 244 -0.22 -42.67 -20.65
N GLU A 245 0.13 -42.50 -19.38
CA GLU A 245 -0.70 -42.99 -18.26
C GLU A 245 -0.10 -42.66 -16.87
N GLU A 246 -1.06 -42.44 -15.99
CA GLU A 246 -1.10 -42.14 -14.56
C GLU A 246 -0.06 -42.75 -13.63
N ALA A 247 0.33 -41.98 -12.60
CA ALA A 247 0.55 -42.54 -11.27
C ALA A 247 0.18 -41.53 -10.17
N LYS A 248 -0.87 -41.89 -9.42
CA LYS A 248 -1.29 -41.31 -8.14
C LYS A 248 -0.17 -41.41 -7.09
N GLY A 249 -0.06 -40.41 -6.23
CA GLY A 249 0.76 -40.48 -5.02
C GLY A 249 0.33 -39.44 -3.99
N GLU A 250 -0.43 -39.90 -3.00
CA GLU A 250 -0.80 -39.18 -1.78
C GLU A 250 0.40 -38.51 -1.09
N LYS A 251 0.25 -37.27 -0.60
CA LYS A 251 0.94 -36.86 0.64
C LYS A 251 0.08 -35.97 1.53
N LYS A 252 0.06 -36.41 2.78
CA LYS A 252 -0.54 -35.87 4.00
C LYS A 252 -0.02 -34.47 4.30
N GLY A 253 -0.88 -33.69 4.97
CA GLY A 253 -0.57 -32.35 5.42
C GLY A 253 0.40 -32.29 6.59
N GLU A 254 0.96 -31.10 6.76
CA GLU A 254 1.53 -30.65 8.03
C GLU A 254 1.34 -29.13 8.10
N VAL A 255 0.53 -28.71 9.07
CA VAL A 255 0.29 -27.32 9.44
C VAL A 255 1.44 -26.92 10.36
N VAL A 256 2.35 -26.08 9.87
CA VAL A 256 3.35 -25.43 10.73
C VAL A 256 2.86 -24.00 11.00
N SER A 257 2.45 -23.80 12.25
CA SER A 257 2.16 -22.47 12.81
C SER A 257 3.46 -21.88 13.33
N ASP A 258 3.95 -20.82 12.68
CA ASP A 258 5.06 -20.02 13.18
C ASP A 258 4.55 -19.09 14.29
N LYS A 259 4.92 -19.44 15.52
CA LYS A 259 4.86 -18.54 16.68
C LYS A 259 5.87 -17.42 16.47
N CYS A 260 5.41 -16.18 16.53
CA CYS A 260 6.27 -15.02 16.56
C CYS A 260 6.57 -14.68 18.03
N ASP A 261 7.78 -15.04 18.46
CA ASP A 261 8.38 -14.54 19.69
C ASP A 261 8.85 -13.10 19.46
N MET A 262 8.31 -12.17 20.27
CA MET A 262 8.94 -10.96 20.85
C MET A 262 7.92 -9.81 21.01
N CYS A 263 7.30 -9.73 22.18
CA CYS A 263 6.77 -8.49 22.77
C CYS A 263 7.01 -8.49 24.30
N ASP A 264 8.23 -8.81 24.73
CA ASP A 264 8.60 -8.74 26.14
C ASP A 264 9.17 -7.35 26.46
N LYS A 265 8.35 -6.56 27.16
CA LYS A 265 8.77 -5.73 28.30
C LYS A 265 7.63 -5.08 29.10
N PHE A 266 6.36 -5.44 28.87
CA PHE A 266 5.23 -4.96 29.69
C PHE A 266 4.21 -6.03 30.13
N SER A 267 4.42 -7.32 29.85
CA SER A 267 3.43 -8.39 30.02
C SER A 267 3.58 -9.27 31.27
N GLU A 268 4.69 -9.21 32.01
CA GLU A 268 5.04 -10.25 33.02
C GLU A 268 4.17 -10.30 34.30
N LYS A 269 3.09 -9.51 34.43
CA LYS A 269 2.23 -9.56 35.64
C LYS A 269 0.79 -10.03 35.42
N ILE A 270 0.37 -10.36 34.21
CA ILE A 270 -1.03 -10.75 33.92
C ILE A 270 -1.17 -12.23 33.52
N ASP A 271 -0.09 -12.88 33.08
CA ASP A 271 -0.19 -14.18 32.37
C ASP A 271 -0.49 -15.42 33.22
N THR A 272 -0.46 -15.35 34.56
CA THR A 272 -0.65 -16.55 35.39
C THR A 272 -2.11 -16.87 35.78
N ASP A 273 -3.09 -15.99 35.57
CA ASP A 273 -4.48 -16.20 36.02
C ASP A 273 -5.49 -16.56 34.91
N ILE A 274 -5.10 -16.54 33.63
CA ILE A 274 -6.06 -16.63 32.50
C ILE A 274 -6.30 -18.09 32.01
N GLN A 275 -5.53 -19.08 32.46
CA GLN A 275 -5.49 -20.40 31.80
C GLN A 275 -6.54 -21.44 32.22
N GLN A 276 -7.55 -21.10 33.02
CA GLN A 276 -8.61 -22.07 33.38
C GLN A 276 -9.98 -21.56 32.91
N HIS A 277 -10.48 -22.17 31.82
CA HIS A 277 -11.83 -22.01 31.26
C HIS A 277 -12.25 -20.60 30.79
N GLN A 278 -11.55 -20.03 29.79
CA GLN A 278 -12.04 -18.80 29.16
C GLN A 278 -12.60 -19.03 27.76
N ASP A 279 -13.74 -18.37 27.51
CA ASP A 279 -14.38 -18.25 26.21
C ASP A 279 -13.34 -17.78 25.17
N PRO A 280 -13.14 -18.50 24.06
CA PRO A 280 -12.18 -18.11 23.03
C PRO A 280 -12.45 -16.70 22.47
N LEU A 281 -13.70 -16.22 22.55
CA LEU A 281 -14.05 -14.87 22.15
C LEU A 281 -13.52 -13.81 23.13
N LEU A 282 -13.49 -14.10 24.43
CA LEU A 282 -12.93 -13.21 25.46
C LEU A 282 -11.45 -12.96 25.22
N THR A 283 -10.66 -14.02 25.05
CA THR A 283 -9.22 -13.92 24.78
C THR A 283 -8.94 -13.11 23.51
N LYS A 284 -9.73 -13.36 22.46
CA LYS A 284 -9.62 -12.62 21.20
C LYS A 284 -9.97 -11.13 21.37
N ALA A 285 -11.01 -10.82 22.15
CA ALA A 285 -11.40 -9.44 22.43
C ALA A 285 -10.32 -8.68 23.20
N ILE A 286 -9.71 -9.28 24.22
CA ILE A 286 -8.60 -8.69 25.00
C ILE A 286 -7.42 -8.38 24.07
N TYR A 287 -6.98 -9.37 23.28
CA TYR A 287 -5.83 -9.22 22.39
C TYR A 287 -6.05 -8.11 21.34
N VAL A 288 -7.21 -8.10 20.67
CA VAL A 288 -7.54 -7.09 19.66
C VAL A 288 -7.62 -5.69 20.28
N LEU A 289 -8.16 -5.57 21.49
CA LEU A 289 -8.27 -4.29 22.18
C LEU A 289 -6.88 -3.79 22.64
N GLN A 290 -5.98 -4.68 23.06
CA GLN A 290 -4.58 -4.34 23.37
C GLN A 290 -3.83 -3.84 22.12
N GLU A 291 -3.99 -4.48 20.96
CA GLU A 291 -3.44 -3.97 19.69
C GLU A 291 -3.95 -2.57 19.33
N MET A 292 -5.14 -2.20 19.81
CA MET A 292 -5.75 -0.89 19.60
C MET A 292 -5.36 0.15 20.66
N GLY A 293 -4.38 -0.16 21.52
CA GLY A 293 -3.94 0.74 22.59
C GLY A 293 -4.75 0.64 23.88
N GLY A 294 -5.58 -0.40 24.02
CA GLY A 294 -6.37 -0.67 25.21
C GLY A 294 -7.73 0.03 25.27
N GLU A 295 -8.13 0.74 24.21
CA GLU A 295 -9.41 1.44 24.10
C GLU A 295 -9.95 1.38 22.67
N ALA A 296 -11.27 1.23 22.51
CA ALA A 296 -11.92 1.25 21.20
C ALA A 296 -13.41 1.58 21.32
N GLY A 297 -13.97 2.14 20.25
CA GLY A 297 -15.42 2.18 20.09
C GLY A 297 -15.98 0.76 19.86
N ILE A 298 -17.11 0.43 20.51
CA ILE A 298 -17.74 -0.89 20.44
C ILE A 298 -18.06 -1.30 18.99
N PRO A 299 -18.57 -0.42 18.09
CA PRO A 299 -18.80 -0.79 16.69
C PRO A 299 -17.51 -1.17 15.95
N VAL A 300 -16.41 -0.47 16.24
CA VAL A 300 -15.10 -0.74 15.62
C VAL A 300 -14.54 -2.08 16.11
N LEU A 301 -14.64 -2.34 17.42
CA LEU A 301 -14.20 -3.60 18.01
C LEU A 301 -15.03 -4.79 17.49
N ALA A 302 -16.35 -4.63 17.40
CA ALA A 302 -17.27 -5.63 16.85
C ALA A 302 -16.91 -6.01 15.41
N ASN A 303 -16.67 -5.00 14.56
CA ASN A 303 -16.26 -5.21 13.17
C ASN A 303 -14.91 -5.94 13.08
N LYS A 304 -13.92 -5.54 13.88
CA LYS A 304 -12.59 -6.18 13.90
C LYS A 304 -12.64 -7.63 14.40
N LEU A 305 -13.52 -7.95 15.35
CA LEU A 305 -13.74 -9.31 15.84
C LEU A 305 -14.61 -10.17 14.91
N ARG A 306 -15.34 -9.54 13.98
CA ARG A 306 -16.38 -10.14 13.13
C ARG A 306 -17.52 -10.74 13.94
N VAL A 307 -18.00 -10.00 14.95
CA VAL A 307 -19.09 -10.42 15.83
C VAL A 307 -20.18 -9.35 15.85
N PRO A 308 -21.48 -9.71 15.86
CA PRO A 308 -22.56 -8.75 16.01
C PRO A 308 -22.41 -7.91 17.28
N GLU A 309 -22.67 -6.61 17.19
CA GLU A 309 -22.45 -5.67 18.29
C GLU A 309 -23.18 -6.07 19.58
N GLY A 310 -24.44 -6.52 19.48
CA GLY A 310 -25.21 -6.97 20.64
C GLY A 310 -24.58 -8.16 21.37
N LYS A 311 -23.97 -9.10 20.63
CA LYS A 311 -23.26 -10.24 21.23
C LYS A 311 -21.96 -9.79 21.90
N LEU A 312 -21.25 -8.83 21.31
CA LEU A 312 -20.06 -8.24 21.93
C LEU A 312 -20.42 -7.49 23.22
N ARG A 313 -21.51 -6.71 23.23
CA ARG A 313 -21.94 -5.99 24.44
C ARG A 313 -22.26 -6.92 25.60
N LEU A 314 -22.93 -8.05 25.34
CA LEU A 314 -23.19 -9.07 26.37
C LEU A 314 -21.88 -9.66 26.91
N LEU A 315 -20.96 -10.07 26.03
CA LEU A 315 -19.64 -10.57 26.44
C LEU A 315 -18.89 -9.56 27.33
N LEU A 316 -18.89 -8.28 26.95
CA LEU A 316 -18.21 -7.24 27.73
C LEU A 316 -18.88 -6.99 29.09
N GLN A 317 -20.20 -7.17 29.19
CA GLN A 317 -20.95 -7.06 30.45
C GLN A 317 -20.76 -8.28 31.36
N ASP A 318 -20.57 -9.46 30.80
CA ASP A 318 -20.34 -10.69 31.55
C ASP A 318 -18.91 -10.78 32.11
N HIS A 319 -17.99 -9.92 31.63
CA HIS A 319 -16.56 -9.94 31.93
C HIS A 319 -16.01 -8.58 32.42
N LEU A 320 -16.67 -7.98 33.41
CA LEU A 320 -16.30 -6.68 34.01
C LEU A 320 -14.94 -6.71 34.74
N GLU A 321 -14.43 -7.88 35.03
CA GLU A 321 -13.09 -8.07 35.59
C GLU A 321 -11.97 -7.71 34.59
N TYR A 322 -12.24 -7.77 33.27
CA TYR A 322 -11.28 -7.44 32.21
C TYR A 322 -11.58 -6.11 31.50
N PHE A 323 -12.85 -5.71 31.44
CA PHE A 323 -13.29 -4.57 30.65
C PHE A 323 -14.04 -3.51 31.46
N VAL A 324 -13.97 -2.28 30.99
CA VAL A 324 -14.81 -1.17 31.46
C VAL A 324 -15.52 -0.57 30.25
N VAL A 325 -16.85 -0.58 30.28
CA VAL A 325 -17.69 0.01 29.23
C VAL A 325 -18.22 1.38 29.67
N LYS A 326 -18.02 2.40 28.86
CA LYS A 326 -18.50 3.78 29.08
C LYS A 326 -19.10 4.33 27.79
N GLY A 327 -20.43 4.42 27.73
CA GLY A 327 -21.15 4.79 26.50
C GLY A 327 -20.87 3.78 25.38
N ASP A 328 -20.38 4.28 24.25
CA ASP A 328 -20.01 3.47 23.09
C ASP A 328 -18.53 3.08 23.04
N PHE A 329 -17.80 3.28 24.14
CA PHE A 329 -16.39 2.91 24.26
C PHE A 329 -16.18 1.78 25.27
N VAL A 330 -15.21 0.94 24.96
CA VAL A 330 -14.70 -0.10 25.87
C VAL A 330 -13.20 0.09 26.08
N TYR A 331 -12.79 -0.08 27.33
CA TYR A 331 -11.41 0.01 27.79
C TYR A 331 -11.01 -1.32 28.41
N THR A 332 -9.74 -1.71 28.27
CA THR A 332 -9.18 -2.72 29.17
C THR A 332 -9.09 -2.13 30.58
N LYS A 333 -9.28 -2.97 31.61
CA LYS A 333 -9.22 -2.51 33.00
C LYS A 333 -7.90 -1.82 33.34
N ALA A 334 -6.78 -2.37 32.86
CA ALA A 334 -5.45 -1.77 33.02
C ALA A 334 -5.35 -0.37 32.38
N ARG A 335 -5.91 -0.20 31.17
CA ARG A 335 -5.95 1.11 30.49
C ARG A 335 -6.81 2.11 31.26
N TRP A 336 -7.97 1.67 31.74
CA TRP A 336 -8.88 2.49 32.53
C TRP A 336 -8.26 2.96 33.86
N GLU A 337 -7.56 2.07 34.56
CA GLU A 337 -6.85 2.42 35.80
C GLU A 337 -5.71 3.41 35.56
N ALA A 338 -4.95 3.26 34.47
CA ALA A 338 -3.90 4.21 34.10
C ALA A 338 -4.45 5.61 33.77
N LEU A 339 -5.68 5.70 33.25
CA LEU A 339 -6.35 6.98 33.00
C LEU A 339 -6.76 7.67 34.31
N LYS A 340 -7.12 6.92 35.36
CA LYS A 340 -7.44 7.47 36.68
C LYS A 340 -6.24 8.04 37.41
N THR A 341 -5.06 7.43 37.28
CA THR A 341 -3.87 7.83 38.04
C THR A 341 -3.30 9.20 37.68
N ASN A 342 -3.75 9.81 36.56
CA ASN A 342 -3.24 11.10 36.09
C ASN A 342 -4.07 12.31 36.55
N GLY A 343 -5.09 12.12 37.41
CA GLY A 343 -5.89 13.23 37.94
C GLY A 343 -6.37 13.00 39.36
N ASN A 344 -5.90 13.83 40.30
CA ASN A 344 -6.50 13.98 41.65
C ASN A 344 -7.85 14.73 41.57
N GLY A 345 -8.76 14.31 40.71
CA GLY A 345 -10.04 14.98 40.51
C GLY A 345 -11.08 13.99 40.01
N GLU A 346 -11.96 13.58 40.91
CA GLU A 346 -12.96 12.52 40.68
C GLU A 346 -14.14 12.96 39.79
N GLU A 347 -14.09 14.10 39.09
CA GLU A 347 -15.29 14.61 38.39
C GLU A 347 -15.16 15.10 36.94
N ASP A 348 -13.98 15.22 36.30
CA ASP A 348 -13.88 15.99 35.03
C ASP A 348 -13.34 15.27 33.78
N ILE A 349 -13.25 13.93 33.73
CA ILE A 349 -12.63 13.25 32.57
C ILE A 349 -13.57 13.02 31.38
N LEU A 350 -14.88 13.24 31.51
CA LEU A 350 -15.81 13.09 30.39
C LEU A 350 -16.70 14.32 30.28
N GLY A 351 -16.10 15.44 29.88
CA GLY A 351 -16.86 16.50 29.23
C GLY A 351 -17.71 15.88 28.12
N GLU A 352 -19.02 16.05 28.23
CA GLU A 352 -20.03 15.69 27.26
C GLU A 352 -19.61 16.17 25.86
N ARG A 353 -18.87 15.34 25.12
CA ARG A 353 -18.89 15.43 23.68
C ARG A 353 -20.19 14.77 23.25
N SER A 354 -21.22 15.60 23.20
CA SER A 354 -22.45 15.30 22.48
C SER A 354 -22.08 14.83 21.08
N LEU A 355 -22.34 13.55 20.80
CA LEU A 355 -22.99 13.01 19.61
C LEU A 355 -23.21 11.51 19.81
#